data_AF-A0A1M6U282-F1
#
_entry.id   AF-A0A1M6U282-F1
#
_cell.length_a   1.000
_cell.length_b   1.000
_cell.length_c   1.000
_cell.angle_alpha   90.00
_cell.angle_beta   90.00
_cell.angle_gamma   90.00
#
_symmetry.space_group_name_H-M   'P 1'
#
loop_
_entity.id
_entity.type
_entity.pdbx_description
1 polymer ?
#
loop_
_entity_poly.entity_id
_entity_poly.type
_entity_poly.pdbx_seq_one_letter_code
_entity_poly.pdbx_strand_id
1 'polypeptide(L)'
;MNKRGMTLMELIVYMAIVGIVVVIAGTAFTSSTKMRIRTESKLTALAAAEEVAAILKEDVAQMGAKSSMESRTITSDSFYVSEDVFIDPSNSDRSSYVLKKSSDGKDSLYFRKIRFDDNGSYAAVEEISWYIDGDELVRSCQTRNKKTAADEMCPENSALEMVMAQGVDSFKVVPAIPSVLEANSSAGVLFPSGSDQSLFRLVPRYDGSTYFRTTIDPESGGSSVMLSGFVSNYDYENETVESTKKVNEVYAAEVGGTDGSFGELCTQMTFDVGMTYQIIFGISKTSIYDKSQMFIPGRDHLAVGFRTTAGAKTVIKDMMFYPPMSSEMDLVKRKINFNVSQKVEKVCLVFDVAAYSPALSSGTFNISGLQVVKIPEGFYTFDESQVNSITAADKKNVKAFRLVVSLRKNDEEGRVSVDVAVPSNGAE
;
A
#
# COMPACT_ATOMS: atom_id res chain seq x y z
N MET A 1 40.98 -67.29 -48.39
CA MET A 1 40.66 -66.04 -47.66
C MET A 1 40.33 -66.38 -46.22
N ASN A 2 41.07 -65.80 -45.30
CA ASN A 2 41.19 -66.19 -43.89
C ASN A 2 39.86 -66.06 -43.11
N LYS A 3 39.18 -67.18 -42.85
CA LYS A 3 38.19 -67.26 -41.77
C LYS A 3 38.94 -67.49 -40.46
N ARG A 4 39.37 -66.41 -39.80
CA ARG A 4 39.81 -66.49 -38.40
C ARG A 4 38.57 -66.81 -37.57
N GLY A 5 38.53 -68.00 -37.00
CA GLY A 5 37.53 -68.36 -35.99
C GLY A 5 37.66 -67.42 -34.81
N MET A 6 36.55 -66.77 -34.45
CA MET A 6 36.47 -65.92 -33.26
C MET A 6 36.85 -66.79 -32.05
N THR A 7 37.87 -66.37 -31.31
CA THR A 7 38.31 -67.14 -30.15
C THR A 7 37.26 -67.04 -29.05
N LEU A 8 37.06 -68.10 -28.26
CA LEU A 8 36.05 -68.14 -27.19
C LEU A 8 36.21 -66.95 -26.21
N MET A 9 37.44 -66.45 -26.06
CA MET A 9 37.75 -65.25 -25.28
C MET A 9 37.15 -63.96 -25.87
N GLU A 10 37.21 -63.75 -27.19
CA GLU A 10 36.58 -62.60 -27.86
C GLU A 10 35.07 -62.60 -27.64
N LEU A 11 34.42 -63.78 -27.68
CA LEU A 11 32.98 -63.90 -27.50
C LEU A 11 32.54 -63.55 -26.07
N ILE A 12 33.33 -63.94 -25.06
CA ILE A 12 33.08 -63.57 -23.66
C ILE A 12 33.27 -62.06 -23.46
N VAL A 13 34.31 -61.46 -24.05
CA VAL A 13 34.56 -60.01 -23.97
C VAL A 13 33.41 -59.24 -24.62
N TYR A 14 32.91 -59.67 -25.77
CA TYR A 14 31.73 -59.05 -26.40
C TYR A 14 30.47 -59.16 -25.53
N MET A 15 30.21 -60.32 -24.94
CA MET A 15 29.07 -60.49 -24.01
C MET A 15 29.21 -59.61 -22.76
N ALA A 16 30.42 -59.48 -22.21
CA ALA A 16 30.68 -58.61 -21.06
C ALA A 16 30.48 -57.12 -21.40
N ILE A 17 30.99 -56.66 -22.55
CA ILE A 17 30.81 -55.28 -23.02
C ILE A 17 29.32 -54.99 -23.27
N VAL A 18 28.58 -55.91 -23.92
CA VAL A 18 27.14 -55.75 -24.15
C VAL A 18 26.38 -55.73 -22.83
N GLY A 19 26.72 -56.58 -21.86
CA GLY A 19 26.12 -56.57 -20.53
C GLY A 19 26.29 -55.23 -19.81
N ILE A 20 27.51 -54.67 -19.83
CA ILE A 20 27.80 -53.35 -19.25
C ILE A 20 26.97 -52.26 -19.95
N VAL A 21 26.92 -52.26 -21.29
CA VAL A 21 26.15 -51.27 -22.06
C VAL A 21 24.66 -51.36 -21.77
N VAL A 22 24.09 -52.56 -21.65
CA VAL A 22 22.67 -52.76 -21.32
C VAL A 22 22.35 -52.28 -19.90
N VAL A 23 23.25 -52.50 -18.93
CA VAL A 23 23.07 -52.00 -17.57
C VAL A 23 23.12 -50.46 -17.52
N ILE A 24 24.09 -49.85 -18.21
CA ILE A 24 24.20 -48.38 -18.30
C ILE A 24 22.98 -47.78 -19.02
N ALA A 25 22.54 -48.38 -20.13
CA ALA A 25 21.33 -47.93 -20.84
C ALA A 25 20.07 -48.10 -19.96
N GLY A 26 19.90 -49.25 -19.31
CA GLY A 26 18.75 -49.52 -18.43
C GLY A 26 18.67 -48.56 -17.25
N THR A 27 19.80 -48.28 -16.59
CA THR A 27 19.87 -47.28 -15.52
C THR A 27 19.58 -45.87 -16.02
N ALA A 28 20.10 -45.48 -17.19
CA ALA A 28 19.82 -44.18 -17.80
C ALA A 28 18.33 -44.02 -18.16
N PHE A 29 17.70 -45.04 -18.76
CA PHE A 29 16.26 -45.02 -19.09
C PHE A 29 15.37 -44.98 -17.85
N THR A 30 15.71 -45.74 -16.80
CA THR A 30 14.96 -45.75 -15.54
C THR A 30 15.06 -44.40 -14.84
N SER A 31 16.25 -43.80 -14.82
CA SER A 31 16.48 -42.46 -14.26
C SER A 31 15.72 -41.37 -15.03
N SER A 32 15.74 -41.44 -16.36
CA SER A 32 15.00 -40.50 -17.21
C SER A 32 13.48 -40.60 -17.02
N THR A 33 12.95 -41.82 -16.93
CA THR A 33 11.51 -42.05 -16.71
C THR A 33 11.08 -41.56 -15.32
N LYS A 34 11.87 -41.84 -14.28
CA LYS A 34 11.62 -41.35 -12.93
C LYS A 34 11.63 -39.83 -12.86
N MET A 35 12.58 -39.18 -13.54
CA MET A 35 12.65 -37.72 -13.61
C MET A 35 11.43 -37.12 -14.31
N ARG A 36 10.97 -37.74 -15.41
CA ARG A 36 9.77 -37.31 -16.12
C ARG A 36 8.52 -37.40 -15.24
N ILE A 37 8.29 -38.54 -14.60
CA ILE A 37 7.11 -38.76 -13.73
C ILE A 37 7.11 -37.77 -12.55
N ARG A 38 8.28 -37.53 -11.93
CA ARG A 38 8.42 -36.55 -10.85
C ARG A 38 8.11 -35.13 -11.32
N THR A 39 8.65 -34.75 -12.47
CA THR A 39 8.43 -33.41 -13.05
C THR A 39 6.95 -33.21 -13.39
N GLU A 40 6.31 -34.19 -14.01
CA GLU A 40 4.89 -34.15 -14.35
C GLU A 40 4.01 -34.10 -13.09
N SER A 41 4.34 -34.90 -12.05
CA SER A 41 3.63 -34.89 -10.78
C SER A 41 3.74 -33.54 -10.07
N LYS A 42 4.94 -32.95 -10.06
CA LYS A 42 5.18 -31.61 -9.50
C LYS A 42 4.43 -30.52 -10.24
N LEU A 43 4.46 -30.53 -11.58
CA LEU A 43 3.73 -29.55 -12.39
C LEU A 43 2.22 -29.67 -12.19
N THR A 44 1.69 -30.89 -12.07
CA THR A 44 0.27 -31.11 -11.81
C THR A 44 -0.13 -30.64 -10.42
N ALA A 45 0.68 -30.92 -9.39
CA ALA A 45 0.45 -30.42 -8.03
C ALA A 45 0.51 -28.89 -7.96
N LEU A 46 1.45 -28.27 -8.68
CA LEU A 46 1.57 -26.82 -8.75
C LEU A 46 0.37 -26.18 -9.46
N ALA A 47 -0.05 -26.72 -10.60
CA ALA A 47 -1.21 -26.21 -11.35
C ALA A 47 -2.49 -26.26 -10.51
N ALA A 48 -2.73 -27.38 -9.81
CA ALA A 48 -3.87 -27.49 -8.90
C ALA A 48 -3.78 -26.48 -7.73
N ALA A 49 -2.59 -26.27 -7.18
CA ALA A 49 -2.40 -25.29 -6.11
C ALA A 49 -2.62 -23.85 -6.59
N GLU A 50 -2.22 -23.53 -7.82
CA GLU A 50 -2.43 -22.20 -8.44
C GLU A 50 -3.91 -21.94 -8.73
N GLU A 51 -4.64 -22.92 -9.25
CA GLU A 51 -6.09 -22.82 -9.49
C GLU A 51 -6.86 -22.56 -8.19
N VAL A 52 -6.57 -23.33 -7.14
CA VAL A 52 -7.13 -23.12 -5.81
C VAL A 52 -6.77 -21.73 -5.28
N ALA A 53 -5.50 -21.32 -5.38
CA ALA A 53 -5.05 -20.04 -4.87
C ALA A 53 -5.71 -18.86 -5.59
N ALA A 54 -6.01 -18.99 -6.88
CA ALA A 54 -6.71 -17.97 -7.65
C ALA A 54 -8.15 -17.77 -7.17
N ILE A 55 -8.91 -18.86 -7.01
CA ILE A 55 -10.29 -18.83 -6.52
C ILE A 55 -10.33 -18.29 -5.08
N LEU A 56 -9.46 -18.82 -4.22
CA LEU A 56 -9.37 -18.38 -2.84
C LEU A 56 -8.99 -16.89 -2.74
N LYS A 57 -8.08 -16.40 -3.59
CA LYS A 57 -7.71 -14.99 -3.64
C LYS A 57 -8.91 -14.10 -3.97
N GLU A 58 -9.72 -14.49 -4.94
CA GLU A 58 -10.91 -13.74 -5.34
C GLU A 58 -11.92 -13.66 -4.17
N ASP A 59 -12.17 -14.80 -3.54
CA ASP A 59 -13.03 -14.94 -2.37
C ASP A 59 -12.57 -14.05 -1.20
N VAL A 60 -11.29 -14.13 -0.83
CA VAL A 60 -10.71 -13.35 0.28
C VAL A 60 -10.64 -11.86 -0.05
N ALA A 61 -10.39 -11.47 -1.31
CA ALA A 61 -10.38 -10.07 -1.71
C ALA A 61 -11.77 -9.42 -1.53
N GLN A 62 -12.84 -10.17 -1.78
CA GLN A 62 -14.22 -9.69 -1.63
C GLN A 62 -14.66 -9.53 -0.17
N MET A 63 -13.92 -10.09 0.79
CA MET A 63 -14.16 -9.85 2.21
C MET A 63 -14.05 -8.38 2.61
N GLY A 64 -13.40 -7.53 1.81
CA GLY A 64 -13.32 -6.09 2.04
C GLY A 64 -14.65 -5.36 1.81
N ALA A 65 -15.55 -5.89 0.98
CA ALA A 65 -16.79 -5.21 0.67
C ALA A 65 -17.73 -5.15 1.90
N LYS A 66 -18.18 -3.93 2.25
CA LYS A 66 -19.13 -3.65 3.35
C LYS A 66 -20.25 -2.72 2.94
N SER A 67 -20.01 -1.88 1.93
CA SER A 67 -20.98 -0.94 1.41
C SER A 67 -21.46 -1.36 0.02
N SER A 68 -22.67 -0.92 -0.32
CA SER A 68 -23.29 -1.10 -1.62
C SER A 68 -23.95 0.19 -2.06
N MET A 69 -24.09 0.37 -3.37
CA MET A 69 -24.85 1.48 -3.92
C MET A 69 -26.35 1.15 -3.82
N GLU A 70 -27.12 1.96 -3.08
CA GLU A 70 -28.57 1.84 -3.13
C GLU A 70 -29.16 2.90 -4.06
N SER A 71 -29.95 2.44 -5.03
CA SER A 71 -30.83 3.30 -5.82
C SER A 71 -32.00 3.77 -4.95
N ARG A 72 -31.78 4.82 -4.15
CA ARG A 72 -32.87 5.59 -3.55
C ARG A 72 -33.30 6.71 -4.50
N THR A 73 -34.60 6.95 -4.57
CA THR A 73 -35.28 7.91 -5.47
C THR A 73 -34.96 9.39 -5.19
N ILE A 74 -33.91 9.71 -4.42
CA ILE A 74 -33.63 11.07 -3.94
C ILE A 74 -32.13 11.38 -4.10
N THR A 75 -31.79 12.05 -5.20
CA THR A 75 -30.70 13.04 -5.45
C THR A 75 -29.34 12.99 -4.75
N SER A 76 -28.93 11.91 -4.09
CA SER A 76 -27.57 11.72 -3.57
C SER A 76 -27.20 10.25 -3.59
N ASP A 77 -26.02 9.91 -4.13
CA ASP A 77 -25.43 8.57 -4.05
C ASP A 77 -25.24 8.18 -2.58
N SER A 78 -26.23 7.50 -2.00
CA SER A 78 -26.15 7.01 -0.62
C SER A 78 -25.63 5.58 -0.61
N PHE A 79 -24.51 5.35 0.08
CA PHE A 79 -23.98 4.02 0.31
C PHE A 79 -24.68 3.37 1.51
N TYR A 80 -25.14 2.13 1.36
CA TYR A 80 -25.67 1.31 2.45
C TYR A 80 -24.61 0.35 2.95
N VAL A 81 -24.31 0.38 4.25
CA VAL A 81 -23.42 -0.58 4.92
C VAL A 81 -24.28 -1.67 5.56
N SER A 82 -24.00 -2.93 5.22
CA SER A 82 -24.72 -4.08 5.78
C SER A 82 -24.04 -4.57 7.05
N GLU A 83 -24.68 -4.42 8.21
CA GLU A 83 -24.12 -4.87 9.50
C GLU A 83 -23.92 -6.40 9.56
N ASP A 84 -24.72 -7.16 8.80
CA ASP A 84 -24.68 -8.63 8.79
C ASP A 84 -23.36 -9.21 8.25
N VAL A 85 -22.55 -8.39 7.59
CA VAL A 85 -21.23 -8.79 7.07
C VAL A 85 -20.20 -8.85 8.20
N PHE A 86 -20.46 -8.23 9.35
CA PHE A 86 -19.60 -8.33 10.53
C PHE A 86 -19.90 -9.61 11.30
N ILE A 87 -18.86 -10.26 11.84
CA ILE A 87 -19.00 -11.55 12.54
C ILE A 87 -19.85 -11.42 13.79
N ASP A 88 -19.44 -10.53 14.70
CA ASP A 88 -20.06 -10.32 16.00
C ASP A 88 -19.82 -8.87 16.48
N PRO A 89 -20.52 -7.88 15.88
CA PRO A 89 -20.36 -6.48 16.25
C PRO A 89 -20.75 -6.21 17.71
N SER A 90 -21.63 -7.03 18.31
CA SER A 90 -22.02 -6.93 19.72
C SER A 90 -20.88 -7.19 20.70
N ASN A 91 -19.95 -8.09 20.36
CA ASN A 91 -18.78 -8.41 21.18
C ASN A 91 -17.49 -7.73 20.66
N SER A 92 -17.63 -6.57 20.01
CA SER A 92 -16.52 -5.79 19.43
C SER A 92 -15.78 -6.45 18.25
N ASP A 93 -16.22 -7.60 17.75
CA ASP A 93 -15.67 -8.22 16.53
C ASP A 93 -16.37 -7.65 15.29
N ARG A 94 -15.87 -6.48 14.87
CA ARG A 94 -16.28 -5.82 13.62
C ARG A 94 -15.45 -6.27 12.42
N SER A 95 -14.77 -7.42 12.50
CA SER A 95 -14.18 -8.02 11.31
C SER A 95 -15.22 -8.83 10.55
N SER A 96 -14.86 -9.29 9.36
CA SER A 96 -15.69 -10.21 8.57
C SER A 96 -15.15 -11.62 8.55
N TYR A 97 -14.23 -11.99 9.43
CA TYR A 97 -13.60 -13.31 9.41
C TYR A 97 -13.41 -13.97 10.78
N VAL A 98 -13.36 -15.30 10.72
CA VAL A 98 -12.95 -16.18 11.80
C VAL A 98 -11.86 -17.09 11.23
N LEU A 99 -10.67 -17.01 11.83
CA LEU A 99 -9.54 -17.86 11.49
C LEU A 99 -9.31 -18.83 12.64
N LYS A 100 -9.30 -20.13 12.36
CA LYS A 100 -8.92 -21.17 13.31
C LYS A 100 -7.58 -21.75 12.88
N LYS A 101 -6.57 -21.56 13.71
CA LYS A 101 -5.23 -22.12 13.50
C LYS A 101 -5.17 -23.59 13.89
N SER A 102 -4.41 -24.37 13.13
CA SER A 102 -4.06 -25.74 13.49
C SER A 102 -2.54 -25.91 13.57
N SER A 103 -2.07 -26.71 14.53
CA SER A 103 -0.64 -26.96 14.74
C SER A 103 0.01 -27.80 13.64
N ASP A 104 -0.79 -28.56 12.90
CA ASP A 104 -0.37 -29.36 11.74
C ASP A 104 -0.34 -28.56 10.43
N GLY A 105 -0.65 -27.26 10.47
CA GLY A 105 -0.70 -26.41 9.29
C GLY A 105 -1.94 -26.62 8.41
N LYS A 106 -3.02 -27.16 8.98
CA LYS A 106 -4.35 -27.27 8.37
C LYS A 106 -5.30 -26.24 8.98
N ASP A 107 -5.07 -24.97 8.68
CA ASP A 107 -5.92 -23.88 9.17
C ASP A 107 -7.33 -23.95 8.57
N SER A 108 -8.29 -23.26 9.19
CA SER A 108 -9.58 -22.98 8.55
C SER A 108 -9.93 -21.50 8.60
N LEU A 109 -10.49 -21.00 7.50
CA LEU A 109 -10.87 -19.61 7.32
C LEU A 109 -12.36 -19.54 6.99
N TYR A 110 -13.14 -18.91 7.85
CA TYR A 110 -14.53 -18.56 7.62
C TYR A 110 -14.65 -17.04 7.48
N PHE A 111 -15.43 -16.56 6.53
CA PHE A 111 -15.69 -15.13 6.39
C PHE A 111 -17.03 -14.83 5.73
N ARG A 112 -17.49 -13.59 5.89
CA ARG A 112 -18.71 -13.07 5.25
C ARG A 112 -18.35 -12.04 4.18
N LYS A 113 -19.05 -12.10 3.05
CA LYS A 113 -18.93 -11.13 1.96
C LYS A 113 -20.30 -10.65 1.48
N ILE A 114 -20.32 -9.48 0.85
CA ILE A 114 -21.49 -8.99 0.12
C ILE A 114 -21.45 -9.55 -1.30
N ARG A 115 -22.57 -10.09 -1.76
CA ARG A 115 -22.85 -10.29 -3.17
C ARG A 115 -23.60 -9.07 -3.70
N PHE A 116 -23.14 -8.57 -4.84
CA PHE A 116 -23.80 -7.50 -5.59
C PHE A 116 -24.66 -8.07 -6.71
N ASP A 117 -25.69 -7.34 -7.12
CA ASP A 117 -26.38 -7.60 -8.38
C ASP A 117 -25.61 -6.99 -9.58
N ASP A 118 -26.12 -7.21 -10.79
CA ASP A 118 -25.50 -6.71 -12.03
C ASP A 118 -25.37 -5.17 -12.09
N ASN A 119 -26.09 -4.45 -11.23
CA ASN A 119 -26.04 -2.98 -11.14
C ASN A 119 -25.13 -2.49 -10.00
N GLY A 120 -24.44 -3.39 -9.28
CA GLY A 120 -23.61 -3.05 -8.13
C GLY A 120 -24.40 -2.73 -6.85
N SER A 121 -25.69 -3.03 -6.83
CA SER A 121 -26.54 -2.89 -5.64
C SER A 121 -26.45 -4.14 -4.75
N TYR A 122 -26.79 -3.98 -3.47
CA TYR A 122 -26.79 -5.09 -2.51
C TYR A 122 -27.76 -6.20 -2.94
N ALA A 123 -27.24 -7.41 -3.11
CA ALA A 123 -28.03 -8.61 -3.42
C ALA A 123 -28.18 -9.52 -2.19
N ALA A 124 -27.07 -9.89 -1.54
CA ALA A 124 -27.09 -10.78 -0.37
C ALA A 124 -25.78 -10.72 0.44
N VAL A 125 -25.80 -11.31 1.64
CA VAL A 125 -24.60 -11.70 2.40
C VAL A 125 -24.39 -13.21 2.27
N GLU A 126 -23.18 -13.58 1.86
CA GLU A 126 -22.72 -14.95 1.72
C GLU A 126 -21.68 -15.27 2.79
N GLU A 127 -21.80 -16.46 3.36
CA GLU A 127 -20.85 -17.04 4.29
C GLU A 127 -20.00 -18.06 3.53
N ILE A 128 -18.69 -17.85 3.51
CA ILE A 128 -17.74 -18.74 2.86
C ILE A 128 -16.84 -19.34 3.93
N SER A 129 -16.58 -20.63 3.83
CA SER A 129 -15.55 -21.30 4.62
C SER A 129 -14.61 -22.13 3.77
N TRP A 130 -13.35 -22.11 4.17
CA TRP A 130 -12.27 -22.91 3.62
C TRP A 130 -11.64 -23.72 4.74
N TYR A 131 -11.61 -25.04 4.59
CA TYR A 131 -11.05 -25.95 5.58
C TYR A 131 -10.56 -27.24 4.91
N ILE A 132 -9.74 -28.00 5.61
CA ILE A 132 -9.31 -29.33 5.16
C ILE A 132 -10.20 -30.39 5.83
N ASP A 133 -10.77 -31.27 5.03
CA ASP A 133 -11.42 -32.50 5.49
C ASP A 133 -10.60 -33.70 4.98
N GLY A 134 -10.00 -34.46 5.91
CA GLY A 134 -9.02 -35.50 5.58
C GLY A 134 -7.79 -34.94 4.84
N ASP A 135 -7.70 -35.23 3.54
CA ASP A 135 -6.69 -34.75 2.59
C ASP A 135 -7.27 -33.86 1.49
N GLU A 136 -8.52 -33.44 1.62
CA GLU A 136 -9.24 -32.60 0.66
C GLU A 136 -9.37 -31.16 1.19
N LEU A 137 -9.13 -30.17 0.34
CA LEU A 137 -9.42 -28.77 0.64
C LEU A 137 -10.83 -28.48 0.17
N VAL A 138 -11.70 -28.16 1.12
CA VAL A 138 -13.12 -27.94 0.87
C VAL A 138 -13.44 -26.46 0.98
N ARG A 139 -14.17 -25.96 -0.03
CA ARG A 139 -14.83 -24.66 -0.01
C ARG A 139 -16.32 -24.88 0.24
N SER A 140 -16.86 -24.25 1.26
CA SER A 140 -18.29 -24.28 1.55
C SER A 140 -18.89 -22.88 1.45
N CYS A 141 -20.07 -22.75 0.81
CA CYS A 141 -20.76 -21.47 0.66
C CYS A 141 -22.24 -21.56 1.04
N GLN A 142 -22.73 -20.57 1.78
CA GLN A 142 -24.14 -20.45 2.15
C GLN A 142 -24.61 -18.99 2.09
N THR A 143 -25.81 -18.74 1.55
CA THR A 143 -26.46 -17.42 1.64
C THR A 143 -27.20 -17.29 2.96
N ARG A 144 -26.98 -16.20 3.71
CA ARG A 144 -27.67 -15.96 5.00
C ARG A 144 -28.77 -14.90 4.92
N ASN A 145 -28.46 -13.73 4.38
CA ASN A 145 -29.41 -12.61 4.27
C ASN A 145 -29.49 -12.17 2.82
N LYS A 146 -30.69 -12.20 2.23
CA LYS A 146 -30.86 -11.94 0.79
C LYS A 146 -31.95 -10.90 0.53
N LYS A 147 -31.67 -10.01 -0.42
CA LYS A 147 -32.64 -9.10 -1.07
C LYS A 147 -33.14 -9.71 -2.39
N THR A 148 -32.28 -10.47 -3.07
CA THR A 148 -32.59 -11.18 -4.33
C THR A 148 -32.51 -12.70 -4.15
N ALA A 149 -32.82 -13.48 -5.20
CA ALA A 149 -32.74 -14.94 -5.13
C ALA A 149 -31.30 -15.39 -4.79
N ALA A 150 -31.17 -16.47 -4.01
CA ALA A 150 -29.88 -17.06 -3.67
C ALA A 150 -29.21 -17.61 -4.94
N ASP A 151 -27.88 -17.58 -4.97
CA ASP A 151 -27.09 -18.17 -6.03
C ASP A 151 -27.14 -19.71 -5.92
N GLU A 152 -27.15 -20.40 -7.06
CA GLU A 152 -27.04 -21.87 -7.08
C GLU A 152 -25.69 -22.33 -6.50
N MET A 153 -24.65 -21.52 -6.63
CA MET A 153 -23.30 -21.76 -6.07
C MET A 153 -23.22 -21.48 -4.56
N CYS A 154 -24.21 -20.78 -3.99
CA CYS A 154 -24.27 -20.41 -2.57
C CYS A 154 -25.73 -20.49 -2.08
N PRO A 155 -26.30 -21.70 -1.93
CA PRO A 155 -27.69 -21.89 -1.56
C PRO A 155 -27.97 -21.40 -0.13
N GLU A 156 -29.24 -21.13 0.16
CA GLU A 156 -29.68 -20.60 1.46
C GLU A 156 -29.90 -21.71 2.51
N ASN A 157 -30.51 -22.82 2.11
CA ASN A 157 -31.03 -23.84 3.03
C ASN A 157 -29.95 -24.77 3.60
N SER A 158 -28.81 -24.86 2.93
CA SER A 158 -27.68 -25.71 3.32
C SER A 158 -26.41 -25.13 2.72
N ALA A 159 -25.29 -25.25 3.41
CA ALA A 159 -24.01 -24.89 2.83
C ALA A 159 -23.64 -25.87 1.71
N LEU A 160 -23.30 -25.36 0.52
CA LEU A 160 -22.82 -26.18 -0.58
C LEU A 160 -21.32 -26.39 -0.41
N GLU A 161 -20.91 -27.63 -0.18
CA GLU A 161 -19.51 -28.02 -0.07
C GLU A 161 -18.97 -28.49 -1.43
N MET A 162 -17.81 -27.95 -1.81
CA MET A 162 -17.10 -28.31 -3.04
C MET A 162 -15.65 -28.65 -2.70
N VAL A 163 -15.21 -29.81 -3.18
CA VAL A 163 -13.81 -30.23 -3.09
C VAL A 163 -13.00 -29.47 -4.14
N MET A 164 -12.08 -28.62 -3.67
CA MET A 164 -11.27 -27.75 -4.52
C MET A 164 -9.95 -28.41 -4.93
N ALA A 165 -9.37 -29.21 -4.04
CA ALA A 165 -8.18 -30.01 -4.33
C ALA A 165 -8.10 -31.23 -3.41
N GLN A 166 -7.43 -32.28 -3.90
CA GLN A 166 -7.10 -33.49 -3.16
C GLN A 166 -5.59 -33.57 -2.90
N GLY A 167 -5.18 -34.35 -1.90
CA GLY A 167 -3.77 -34.53 -1.55
C GLY A 167 -3.15 -33.28 -0.92
N VAL A 168 -3.92 -32.55 -0.12
CA VAL A 168 -3.49 -31.31 0.54
C VAL A 168 -2.60 -31.64 1.72
N ASP A 169 -1.35 -31.19 1.66
CA ASP A 169 -0.38 -31.36 2.75
C ASP A 169 -0.54 -30.26 3.80
N SER A 170 -0.73 -29.00 3.36
CA SER A 170 -0.98 -27.88 4.27
C SER A 170 -1.82 -26.77 3.63
N PHE A 171 -2.61 -26.10 4.47
CA PHE A 171 -3.34 -24.88 4.16
C PHE A 171 -3.13 -23.90 5.32
N LYS A 172 -2.34 -22.84 5.08
CA LYS A 172 -2.00 -21.85 6.09
C LYS A 172 -2.51 -20.47 5.71
N VAL A 173 -3.08 -19.78 6.69
CA VAL A 173 -3.60 -18.41 6.54
C VAL A 173 -2.93 -17.51 7.56
N VAL A 174 -2.16 -16.52 7.12
CA VAL A 174 -1.46 -15.58 8.01
C VAL A 174 -2.09 -14.20 7.83
N PRO A 175 -2.89 -13.72 8.80
CA PRO A 175 -3.37 -12.34 8.78
C PRO A 175 -2.22 -11.38 9.02
N ALA A 176 -2.34 -10.18 8.45
CA ALA A 176 -1.41 -9.09 8.71
C ALA A 176 -2.15 -7.81 9.09
N ILE A 177 -1.64 -7.21 10.16
CA ILE A 177 -2.01 -5.88 10.61
C ILE A 177 -0.96 -4.91 10.03
N PRO A 178 -1.37 -3.75 9.48
CA PRO A 178 -0.41 -2.73 9.08
C PRO A 178 0.49 -2.36 10.25
N SER A 179 1.78 -2.14 9.99
CA SER A 179 2.77 -1.81 11.04
C SER A 179 2.49 -0.49 11.77
N VAL A 180 1.52 0.29 11.29
CA VAL A 180 0.99 1.50 11.92
C VAL A 180 -0.52 1.35 12.04
N LEU A 181 -1.03 1.09 13.25
CA LEU A 181 -2.45 1.06 13.57
C LEU A 181 -3.02 2.49 13.53
N GLU A 182 -4.23 2.68 13.00
CA GLU A 182 -4.93 3.99 12.96
C GLU A 182 -5.11 4.63 14.35
N ALA A 183 -5.10 3.83 15.42
CA ALA A 183 -5.10 4.30 16.80
C ALA A 183 -3.84 5.10 17.19
N ASN A 184 -2.78 5.01 16.38
CA ASN A 184 -1.56 5.79 16.49
C ASN A 184 -1.38 6.68 15.25
N SER A 185 -2.39 7.50 14.93
CA SER A 185 -2.25 8.58 13.94
C SER A 185 -1.01 9.45 14.21
N SER A 186 -0.52 9.48 15.45
CA SER A 186 0.73 10.11 15.89
C SER A 186 2.02 9.36 15.54
N ALA A 187 2.00 8.02 15.41
CA ALA A 187 3.22 7.21 15.18
C ALA A 187 3.71 7.25 13.72
N GLY A 188 2.93 7.83 12.81
CA GLY A 188 3.32 8.10 11.43
C GLY A 188 3.73 9.55 11.18
N VAL A 189 3.53 10.49 12.11
CA VAL A 189 3.83 11.91 11.88
C VAL A 189 5.31 12.17 12.08
N LEU A 190 5.97 12.57 10.99
CA LEU A 190 7.37 13.00 10.98
C LEU A 190 7.51 14.49 11.30
N PHE A 191 6.48 15.28 10.98
CA PHE A 191 6.44 16.72 11.25
C PHE A 191 4.99 17.20 11.38
N PRO A 192 4.68 18.10 12.34
CA PRO A 192 5.47 18.46 13.51
C PRO A 192 5.59 17.25 14.45
N SER A 193 6.72 17.11 15.15
CA SER A 193 6.97 15.96 16.05
C SER A 193 6.56 16.20 17.50
N GLY A 194 6.22 17.45 17.85
CA GLY A 194 5.72 17.85 19.17
C GLY A 194 4.34 17.30 19.53
N SER A 195 3.92 17.59 20.77
CA SER A 195 2.63 17.13 21.34
C SER A 195 1.40 17.69 20.62
N ASP A 196 1.54 18.86 19.99
CA ASP A 196 0.51 19.45 19.13
C ASP A 196 0.99 19.43 17.68
N GLN A 197 0.51 18.44 16.94
CA GLN A 197 0.85 18.18 15.54
C GLN A 197 0.22 19.17 14.56
N SER A 198 -0.44 20.22 15.06
CA SER A 198 -0.96 21.32 14.26
C SER A 198 -0.06 22.55 14.24
N LEU A 199 0.91 22.64 15.16
CA LEU A 199 1.73 23.83 15.38
C LEU A 199 3.07 23.73 14.66
N PHE A 200 3.39 24.76 13.88
CA PHE A 200 4.67 24.89 13.20
C PHE A 200 5.06 26.36 13.07
N ARG A 201 6.33 26.60 12.76
CA ARG A 201 6.84 27.91 12.33
C ARG A 201 7.61 27.77 11.02
N LEU A 202 7.83 28.89 10.35
CA LEU A 202 8.62 28.96 9.13
C LEU A 202 9.85 29.83 9.37
N VAL A 203 11.00 29.40 8.88
CA VAL A 203 12.30 30.10 9.05
C VAL A 203 12.83 30.49 7.67
N PRO A 204 13.05 31.78 7.38
CA PRO A 204 13.48 32.20 6.07
C PRO A 204 14.98 31.94 5.88
N ARG A 205 15.36 31.44 4.70
CA ARG A 205 16.76 31.44 4.26
C ARG A 205 17.09 32.79 3.64
N TYR A 206 18.27 33.29 3.96
CA TYR A 206 18.75 34.56 3.43
C TYR A 206 20.26 34.52 3.20
N ASP A 207 20.67 34.83 1.99
CA ASP A 207 22.07 35.10 1.66
C ASP A 207 22.28 36.45 0.93
N GLY A 208 21.18 37.15 0.62
CA GLY A 208 21.20 38.46 -0.01
C GLY A 208 21.59 38.46 -1.49
N SER A 209 21.83 37.30 -2.10
CA SER A 209 22.22 37.18 -3.51
C SER A 209 21.17 36.43 -4.33
N THR A 210 20.86 35.20 -3.92
CA THR A 210 19.89 34.31 -4.57
C THR A 210 18.67 34.16 -3.69
N TYR A 211 18.88 34.07 -2.37
CA TYR A 211 17.82 33.85 -1.39
C TYR A 211 17.51 35.12 -0.62
N PHE A 212 16.26 35.56 -0.72
CA PHE A 212 15.75 36.79 -0.11
C PHE A 212 14.75 36.49 1.00
N ARG A 213 14.73 37.36 2.02
CA ARG A 213 13.76 37.24 3.12
C ARG A 213 12.34 37.48 2.58
N THR A 214 11.41 36.69 3.11
CA THR A 214 9.97 36.92 3.03
C THR A 214 9.49 37.31 4.43
N THR A 215 8.41 38.06 4.51
CA THR A 215 7.74 38.38 5.77
C THR A 215 6.93 37.17 6.23
N ILE A 216 7.13 36.77 7.48
CA ILE A 216 6.49 35.61 8.11
C ILE A 216 5.69 36.11 9.32
N ASP A 217 4.42 35.76 9.41
CA ASP A 217 3.55 36.18 10.52
C ASP A 217 2.58 35.05 10.92
N PRO A 218 2.55 34.61 12.20
CA PRO A 218 3.44 35.01 13.28
C PRO A 218 4.85 34.41 13.15
N GLU A 219 5.90 35.19 13.46
CA GLU A 219 7.30 34.72 13.42
C GLU A 219 7.57 33.55 14.38
N SER A 220 6.88 33.51 15.51
CA SER A 220 6.97 32.41 16.49
C SER A 220 6.32 31.10 16.02
N GLY A 221 5.54 31.15 14.93
CA GLY A 221 4.70 30.07 14.45
C GLY A 221 3.34 29.98 15.15
N GLY A 222 2.54 29.04 14.67
CA GLY A 222 1.16 28.79 15.08
C GLY A 222 0.54 27.64 14.28
N SER A 223 -0.79 27.53 14.32
CA SER A 223 -1.53 26.56 13.49
C SER A 223 -1.70 27.00 12.03
N SER A 224 -1.45 28.29 11.78
CA SER A 224 -1.42 28.93 10.46
C SER A 224 -0.33 30.00 10.45
N VAL A 225 0.45 30.05 9.37
CA VAL A 225 1.54 31.01 9.18
C VAL A 225 1.39 31.69 7.82
N MET A 226 1.35 33.02 7.81
CA MET A 226 1.27 33.86 6.62
C MET A 226 2.66 34.09 6.04
N LEU A 227 2.76 33.97 4.71
CA LEU A 227 3.92 34.40 3.93
C LEU A 227 3.55 35.58 3.03
N SER A 228 4.40 36.61 3.02
CA SER A 228 4.23 37.81 2.19
C SER A 228 5.55 38.51 1.87
N GLY A 229 5.51 39.57 1.06
CA GLY A 229 6.71 40.34 0.73
C GLY A 229 7.73 39.55 -0.11
N PHE A 230 7.24 38.85 -1.14
CA PHE A 230 8.10 38.06 -2.00
C PHE A 230 8.95 38.95 -2.91
N VAL A 231 10.17 38.49 -3.22
CA VAL A 231 11.08 39.18 -4.13
C VAL A 231 10.61 39.00 -5.57
N SER A 232 10.63 40.08 -6.35
CA SER A 232 10.31 40.06 -7.77
C SER A 232 11.54 39.74 -8.62
N ASN A 233 11.38 38.82 -9.57
CA ASN A 233 12.27 38.64 -10.72
C ASN A 233 11.76 39.40 -11.96
N TYR A 234 10.71 40.20 -11.81
CA TYR A 234 10.22 41.09 -12.85
C TYR A 234 10.77 42.49 -12.63
N ASP A 235 11.43 43.02 -13.67
CA ASP A 235 11.88 44.40 -13.77
C ASP A 235 10.70 45.25 -14.25
N TYR A 236 10.20 46.11 -13.36
CA TYR A 236 9.07 46.98 -13.63
C TYR A 236 9.42 48.17 -14.52
N GLU A 237 10.69 48.59 -14.56
CA GLU A 237 11.12 49.72 -15.38
C GLU A 237 11.27 49.28 -16.84
N ASN A 238 11.83 48.09 -17.05
CA ASN A 238 12.08 47.54 -18.38
C ASN A 238 11.00 46.57 -18.87
N GLU A 239 9.99 46.27 -18.05
CA GLU A 239 8.93 45.31 -18.32
C GLU A 239 9.42 43.91 -18.75
N THR A 240 10.55 43.47 -18.17
CA THR A 240 11.21 42.20 -18.52
C THR A 240 11.46 41.33 -17.31
N VAL A 241 11.77 40.05 -17.55
CA VAL A 241 12.23 39.15 -16.49
C VAL A 241 13.73 39.32 -16.31
N GLU A 242 14.15 39.59 -15.08
CA GLU A 242 15.55 39.65 -14.70
C GLU A 242 16.26 38.32 -14.96
N SER A 243 17.53 38.38 -15.37
CA SER A 243 18.36 37.19 -15.56
C SER A 243 18.76 36.51 -14.24
N THR A 244 18.81 37.29 -13.16
CA THR A 244 19.12 36.82 -11.81
C THR A 244 17.90 36.09 -11.23
N LYS A 245 18.07 34.83 -10.81
CA LYS A 245 16.99 34.01 -10.26
C LYS A 245 16.91 34.16 -8.75
N LYS A 246 16.17 35.16 -8.30
CA LYS A 246 15.86 35.43 -6.90
C LYS A 246 14.75 34.50 -6.41
N VAL A 247 14.89 33.98 -5.19
CA VAL A 247 13.96 33.02 -4.58
C VAL A 247 13.72 33.42 -3.12
N ASN A 248 12.47 33.30 -2.67
CA ASN A 248 12.16 33.23 -1.23
C ASN A 248 12.04 31.75 -0.85
N GLU A 249 12.92 31.30 0.03
CA GLU A 249 12.95 29.91 0.51
C GLU A 249 12.71 29.94 2.04
N VAL A 250 11.71 29.21 2.51
CA VAL A 250 11.39 29.10 3.96
C VAL A 250 11.35 27.65 4.41
N TYR A 251 11.92 27.38 5.58
CA TYR A 251 12.07 26.05 6.15
C TYR A 251 11.05 25.82 7.25
N ALA A 252 10.45 24.62 7.27
CA ALA A 252 9.53 24.25 8.33
C ALA A 252 10.30 23.86 9.62
N ALA A 253 9.83 24.39 10.75
CA ALA A 253 10.41 24.16 12.07
C ALA A 253 9.30 24.02 13.12
N GLU A 254 9.64 23.47 14.28
CA GLU A 254 8.72 23.47 15.43
C GLU A 254 8.61 24.87 16.06
N VAL A 255 7.47 25.13 16.70
CA VAL A 255 7.21 26.39 17.41
C VAL A 255 8.20 26.62 18.57
N GLY A 256 8.46 27.90 18.90
CA GLY A 256 9.20 28.27 20.11
C GLY A 256 10.74 28.22 20.04
N GLY A 257 11.34 28.09 18.86
CA GLY A 257 12.80 28.14 18.71
C GLY A 257 13.41 29.55 18.75
N THR A 258 14.69 29.64 19.13
CA THR A 258 15.50 30.88 19.20
C THR A 258 15.98 31.36 17.82
N ASP A 259 16.63 32.53 17.78
CA ASP A 259 17.42 32.98 16.64
C ASP A 259 18.52 31.96 16.29
N GLY A 260 18.75 31.73 14.99
CA GLY A 260 19.70 30.73 14.51
C GLY A 260 19.67 30.59 12.99
N SER A 261 20.55 29.76 12.43
CA SER A 261 20.56 29.50 10.99
C SER A 261 19.46 28.50 10.60
N PHE A 262 18.95 28.59 9.37
CA PHE A 262 17.85 27.70 8.92
C PHE A 262 18.16 26.21 9.11
N GLY A 263 19.43 25.80 8.91
CA GLY A 263 19.85 24.40 9.02
C GLY A 263 19.88 23.87 10.46
N GLU A 264 20.01 24.74 11.45
CA GLU A 264 19.93 24.41 12.87
C GLU A 264 18.49 24.41 13.37
N LEU A 265 17.66 25.30 12.83
CA LEU A 265 16.31 25.54 13.31
C LEU A 265 15.27 24.62 12.66
N CYS A 266 15.53 24.09 11.45
CA CYS A 266 14.58 23.26 10.75
C CYS A 266 14.46 21.87 11.38
N THR A 267 13.25 21.32 11.34
CA THR A 267 13.01 19.96 11.84
C THR A 267 13.54 18.95 10.83
N GLN A 268 14.55 18.19 11.23
CA GLN A 268 15.20 17.19 10.39
C GLN A 268 14.35 15.91 10.33
N MET A 269 14.05 15.47 9.12
CA MET A 269 13.33 14.24 8.82
C MET A 269 14.24 13.25 8.11
N THR A 270 13.97 11.96 8.32
CA THR A 270 14.65 10.87 7.61
C THR A 270 13.60 9.98 6.96
N PHE A 271 13.84 9.63 5.70
CA PHE A 271 12.96 8.82 4.88
C PHE A 271 13.64 7.50 4.51
N ASP A 272 12.91 6.41 4.71
CA ASP A 272 13.35 5.04 4.46
C ASP A 272 13.14 4.65 3.00
N VAL A 273 13.97 3.72 2.53
CA VAL A 273 13.86 3.15 1.18
C VAL A 273 12.54 2.38 1.06
N GLY A 274 11.86 2.56 -0.07
CA GLY A 274 10.66 1.80 -0.43
C GLY A 274 9.41 2.20 0.34
N MET A 275 9.46 3.29 1.12
CA MET A 275 8.29 3.81 1.83
C MET A 275 7.72 5.03 1.12
N THR A 276 6.41 5.23 1.25
CA THR A 276 5.73 6.46 0.85
C THR A 276 5.36 7.33 2.02
N TYR A 277 5.45 8.61 1.73
CA TYR A 277 5.18 9.69 2.65
C TYR A 277 4.19 10.65 1.99
N GLN A 278 3.48 11.39 2.82
CA GLN A 278 2.54 12.41 2.40
C GLN A 278 2.89 13.74 3.07
N ILE A 279 2.96 14.79 2.27
CA ILE A 279 2.95 16.17 2.76
C ILE A 279 1.50 16.64 2.74
N ILE A 280 1.01 17.13 3.88
CA ILE A 280 -0.35 17.65 4.05
C ILE A 280 -0.25 19.12 4.44
N PHE A 281 -0.97 20.01 3.76
CA PHE A 281 -1.06 21.41 4.16
C PHE A 281 -2.25 22.10 3.48
N GLY A 282 -2.86 23.05 4.16
CA GLY A 282 -3.81 24.00 3.59
C GLY A 282 -3.08 25.22 3.03
N ILE A 283 -3.60 25.80 1.95
CA ILE A 283 -3.29 27.16 1.54
C ILE A 283 -4.59 27.94 1.46
N SER A 284 -4.69 29.03 2.21
CA SER A 284 -5.79 29.97 2.12
C SER A 284 -5.32 31.36 1.74
N LYS A 285 -6.17 32.10 1.04
CA LYS A 285 -5.95 33.53 0.79
C LYS A 285 -6.28 34.35 2.04
N THR A 286 -5.63 35.50 2.18
CA THR A 286 -5.93 36.45 3.27
C THR A 286 -7.04 37.43 2.89
N SER A 287 -7.29 37.62 1.58
CA SER A 287 -8.28 38.55 1.03
C SER A 287 -8.81 38.07 -0.31
N ILE A 288 -10.03 38.49 -0.68
CA ILE A 288 -10.61 38.25 -2.01
C ILE A 288 -9.89 39.01 -3.14
N TYR A 289 -9.06 40.00 -2.80
CA TYR A 289 -8.25 40.78 -3.75
C TYR A 289 -6.76 40.42 -3.66
N ASP A 290 -6.42 39.26 -3.12
CA ASP A 290 -5.03 38.86 -2.96
C ASP A 290 -4.35 38.63 -4.32
N LYS A 291 -3.21 39.29 -4.54
CA LYS A 291 -2.49 39.23 -5.81
C LYS A 291 -1.83 37.86 -6.07
N SER A 292 -1.77 36.96 -5.09
CA SER A 292 -1.38 35.57 -5.30
C SER A 292 -2.32 34.85 -6.28
N GLN A 293 -3.57 35.30 -6.43
CA GLN A 293 -4.51 34.74 -7.42
C GLN A 293 -4.09 35.04 -8.87
N MET A 294 -3.18 35.98 -9.09
CA MET A 294 -2.61 36.29 -10.40
C MET A 294 -1.37 35.44 -10.71
N PHE A 295 -1.14 34.36 -9.96
CA PHE A 295 -0.11 33.37 -10.24
C PHE A 295 -0.24 32.82 -11.67
N ILE A 296 0.86 32.78 -12.41
CA ILE A 296 0.90 32.27 -13.80
C ILE A 296 1.65 30.94 -13.84
N PRO A 297 0.94 29.79 -14.02
CA PRO A 297 1.58 28.49 -14.17
C PRO A 297 2.59 28.47 -15.33
N GLY A 298 3.75 27.86 -15.09
CA GLY A 298 4.84 27.77 -16.07
C GLY A 298 5.73 29.02 -16.15
N ARG A 299 5.34 30.13 -15.52
CA ARG A 299 6.18 31.33 -15.36
C ARG A 299 6.58 31.52 -13.90
N ASP A 300 5.60 31.55 -13.01
CA ASP A 300 5.83 31.64 -11.57
C ASP A 300 6.13 30.27 -10.95
N HIS A 301 6.85 30.29 -9.83
CA HIS A 301 7.26 29.07 -9.13
C HIS A 301 6.77 29.08 -7.69
N LEU A 302 5.97 28.07 -7.34
CA LEU A 302 5.56 27.73 -5.98
C LEU A 302 5.75 26.23 -5.81
N ALA A 303 6.65 25.83 -4.91
CA ALA A 303 6.96 24.43 -4.70
C ALA A 303 7.19 24.12 -3.24
N VAL A 304 6.91 22.88 -2.86
CA VAL A 304 7.31 22.29 -1.59
C VAL A 304 8.27 21.15 -1.86
N GLY A 305 9.33 21.04 -1.06
CA GLY A 305 10.36 20.04 -1.29
C GLY A 305 11.19 19.78 -0.05
N PHE A 306 12.31 19.09 -0.26
CA PHE A 306 13.26 18.78 0.80
C PHE A 306 14.65 19.26 0.46
N ARG A 307 15.35 19.78 1.46
CA ARG A 307 16.74 20.23 1.37
C ARG A 307 17.55 19.59 2.49
N THR A 308 18.85 19.39 2.26
CA THR A 308 19.76 19.04 3.37
C THR A 308 19.90 20.23 4.32
N THR A 309 20.48 20.02 5.51
CA THR A 309 20.79 21.11 6.45
C THR A 309 21.75 22.16 5.88
N ALA A 310 22.50 21.82 4.83
CA ALA A 310 23.33 22.76 4.07
C ALA A 310 22.56 23.51 2.96
N GLY A 311 21.26 23.26 2.81
CA GLY A 311 20.41 23.87 1.80
C GLY A 311 20.55 23.27 0.40
N ALA A 312 21.12 22.08 0.26
CA ALA A 312 21.26 21.39 -1.02
C ALA A 312 20.01 20.59 -1.38
N LYS A 313 19.69 20.47 -2.68
CA LYS A 313 18.57 19.64 -3.16
C LYS A 313 18.79 18.16 -2.88
N THR A 314 17.70 17.42 -2.72
CA THR A 314 17.70 15.97 -2.46
C THR A 314 17.26 15.20 -3.71
N VAL A 315 17.26 13.86 -3.65
CA VAL A 315 16.71 13.00 -4.71
C VAL A 315 15.18 13.12 -4.83
N ILE A 316 14.51 13.61 -3.77
CA ILE A 316 13.07 13.88 -3.79
C ILE A 316 12.86 15.21 -4.54
N LYS A 317 12.15 15.14 -5.66
CA LYS A 317 11.88 16.31 -6.50
C LYS A 317 10.94 17.28 -5.80
N ASP A 318 11.14 18.57 -6.04
CA ASP A 318 10.22 19.61 -5.60
C ASP A 318 8.84 19.40 -6.25
N MET A 319 7.80 19.55 -5.44
CA MET A 319 6.41 19.32 -5.83
C MET A 319 5.71 20.67 -5.94
N MET A 320 5.26 20.97 -7.16
CA MET A 320 4.60 22.23 -7.47
C MET A 320 3.21 22.30 -6.84
N PHE A 321 2.81 23.49 -6.41
CA PHE A 321 1.47 23.76 -5.93
C PHE A 321 0.99 25.15 -6.36
N TYR A 322 -0.31 25.38 -6.44
CA TYR A 322 -0.88 26.63 -6.98
C TYR A 322 -1.78 27.32 -5.98
N PRO A 323 -1.82 28.65 -5.83
CA PRO A 323 -2.68 29.29 -4.83
C PRO A 323 -4.17 29.02 -5.10
N PRO A 324 -5.04 29.10 -4.08
CA PRO A 324 -6.47 28.86 -4.26
C PRO A 324 -7.11 29.94 -5.15
N MET A 325 -7.87 29.49 -6.17
CA MET A 325 -8.54 30.39 -7.13
C MET A 325 -9.88 30.91 -6.62
N SER A 326 -10.48 30.28 -5.59
CA SER A 326 -11.76 30.68 -4.99
C SER A 326 -11.73 30.54 -3.47
N SER A 327 -12.65 31.22 -2.76
CA SER A 327 -12.75 31.13 -1.30
C SER A 327 -13.22 29.78 -0.79
N GLU A 328 -13.92 29.01 -1.62
CA GLU A 328 -14.36 27.64 -1.28
C GLU A 328 -13.17 26.66 -1.25
N MET A 329 -12.08 26.99 -1.96
CA MET A 329 -10.85 26.20 -2.00
C MET A 329 -9.92 26.46 -0.81
N ASP A 330 -10.18 27.49 0.00
CA ASP A 330 -9.37 27.85 1.17
C ASP A 330 -9.40 26.77 2.27
N LEU A 331 -10.39 25.87 2.24
CA LEU A 331 -10.57 24.77 3.21
C LEU A 331 -9.97 23.44 2.73
N VAL A 332 -9.52 23.34 1.47
CA VAL A 332 -9.04 22.09 0.90
C VAL A 332 -7.58 21.86 1.29
N LYS A 333 -7.34 20.86 2.16
CA LYS A 333 -5.99 20.38 2.46
C LYS A 333 -5.39 19.70 1.24
N ARG A 334 -4.22 20.17 0.82
CA ARG A 334 -3.40 19.55 -0.22
C ARG A 334 -2.72 18.33 0.39
N LYS A 335 -2.72 17.25 -0.37
CA LYS A 335 -2.06 16.00 -0.02
C LYS A 335 -1.14 15.63 -1.18
N ILE A 336 0.15 15.57 -0.91
CA ILE A 336 1.16 15.25 -1.93
C ILE A 336 1.88 13.98 -1.49
N ASN A 337 1.69 12.90 -2.24
CA ASN A 337 2.34 11.62 -1.99
C ASN A 337 3.67 11.53 -2.73
N PHE A 338 4.68 10.98 -2.08
CA PHE A 338 5.97 10.72 -2.72
C PHE A 338 6.61 9.43 -2.18
N ASN A 339 7.23 8.68 -3.08
CA ASN A 339 7.90 7.42 -2.79
C ASN A 339 9.40 7.63 -2.77
N VAL A 340 10.09 6.97 -1.86
CA VAL A 340 11.52 7.18 -1.63
C VAL A 340 12.31 5.97 -2.14
N SER A 341 13.04 6.13 -3.24
CA SER A 341 13.80 5.05 -3.89
C SER A 341 15.16 4.75 -3.24
N GLN A 342 15.68 5.69 -2.46
CA GLN A 342 16.96 5.61 -1.75
C GLN A 342 16.82 6.30 -0.40
N LYS A 343 17.54 5.84 0.63
CA LYS A 343 17.44 6.41 1.96
C LYS A 343 17.84 7.89 1.92
N VAL A 344 17.00 8.76 2.47
CA VAL A 344 17.26 10.21 2.53
C VAL A 344 17.30 10.62 4.00
N GLU A 345 18.45 11.05 4.49
CA GLU A 345 18.67 11.33 5.91
C GLU A 345 18.80 12.83 6.17
N LYS A 346 18.26 13.27 7.31
CA LYS A 346 18.44 14.62 7.88
C LYS A 346 18.13 15.75 6.89
N VAL A 347 16.93 15.69 6.33
CA VAL A 347 16.43 16.71 5.41
C VAL A 347 15.34 17.54 6.04
N CYS A 348 15.23 18.79 5.60
CA CYS A 348 14.24 19.74 6.08
C CYS A 348 13.22 20.02 4.98
N LEU A 349 11.95 20.13 5.39
CA LEU A 349 10.87 20.54 4.51
C LEU A 349 11.00 22.02 4.20
N VAL A 350 10.87 22.37 2.93
CA VAL A 350 11.06 23.72 2.43
C VAL A 350 9.90 24.14 1.52
N PHE A 351 9.55 25.42 1.58
CA PHE A 351 8.68 26.07 0.61
C PHE A 351 9.48 27.08 -0.19
N ASP A 352 9.38 26.99 -1.51
CA ASP A 352 10.07 27.85 -2.47
C ASP A 352 9.05 28.72 -3.21
N VAL A 353 9.33 30.03 -3.27
CA VAL A 353 8.59 31.00 -4.06
C VAL A 353 9.54 31.77 -4.96
N ALA A 354 9.30 31.74 -6.26
CA ALA A 354 9.94 32.63 -7.21
C ALA A 354 8.88 33.34 -8.06
N ALA A 355 8.74 34.64 -7.85
CA ALA A 355 7.79 35.47 -8.58
C ALA A 355 8.46 36.06 -9.83
N TYR A 356 7.98 35.66 -11.00
CA TYR A 356 8.38 36.17 -12.31
C TYR A 356 7.28 37.03 -12.95
N SER A 357 6.07 36.97 -12.40
CA SER A 357 4.98 37.89 -12.67
C SER A 357 4.99 39.07 -11.69
N PRO A 358 4.58 40.27 -12.15
CA PRO A 358 4.55 41.47 -11.30
C PRO A 358 3.52 41.39 -10.17
N ALA A 359 2.48 40.56 -10.31
CA ALA A 359 1.43 40.50 -9.31
C ALA A 359 1.81 39.59 -8.13
N LEU A 360 2.46 38.45 -8.38
CA LEU A 360 2.76 37.46 -7.35
C LEU A 360 3.68 37.99 -6.25
N SER A 361 4.64 38.87 -6.58
CA SER A 361 5.57 39.44 -5.59
C SER A 361 4.85 40.18 -4.45
N SER A 362 3.67 40.73 -4.74
CA SER A 362 2.82 41.43 -3.76
C SER A 362 1.66 40.58 -3.23
N GLY A 363 1.62 39.29 -3.55
CA GLY A 363 0.62 38.35 -3.03
C GLY A 363 0.91 37.92 -1.61
N THR A 364 -0.07 37.32 -0.96
CA THR A 364 0.07 36.67 0.35
C THR A 364 -0.65 35.32 0.37
N PHE A 365 -0.15 34.39 1.17
CA PHE A 365 -0.88 33.16 1.42
C PHE A 365 -0.59 32.61 2.82
N ASN A 366 -1.61 32.00 3.41
CA ASN A 366 -1.54 31.34 4.71
C ASN A 366 -1.33 29.85 4.50
N ILE A 367 -0.24 29.32 5.06
CA ILE A 367 -0.05 27.87 5.18
C ILE A 367 -0.67 27.44 6.50
N SER A 368 -1.49 26.39 6.49
CA SER A 368 -2.12 25.85 7.70
C SER A 368 -2.07 24.33 7.75
N GLY A 369 -2.12 23.76 8.95
CA GLY A 369 -2.17 22.31 9.15
C GLY A 369 -1.06 21.54 8.42
N LEU A 370 0.15 22.11 8.43
CA LEU A 370 1.33 21.54 7.78
C LEU A 370 1.76 20.27 8.49
N GLN A 371 1.78 19.15 7.78
CA GLN A 371 2.21 17.86 8.31
C GLN A 371 3.02 17.08 7.27
N VAL A 372 3.96 16.28 7.75
CA VAL A 372 4.60 15.23 6.96
C VAL A 372 4.34 13.93 7.67
N VAL A 373 3.70 12.98 6.97
CA VAL A 373 3.34 11.70 7.53
C VAL A 373 3.91 10.56 6.70
N LYS A 374 4.38 9.51 7.36
CA LYS A 374 4.63 8.22 6.74
C LYS A 374 3.28 7.60 6.43
N ILE A 375 2.97 7.44 5.14
CA ILE A 375 1.80 6.68 4.76
C ILE A 375 2.14 5.23 5.08
N PRO A 376 1.30 4.52 5.85
CA PRO A 376 1.36 3.07 5.85
C PRO A 376 0.95 2.59 4.46
N GLU A 377 1.91 2.55 3.53
CA GLU A 377 1.76 1.73 2.35
C GLU A 377 1.57 0.29 2.80
N GLY A 378 0.82 -0.49 2.01
CA GLY A 378 0.43 -1.88 2.28
C GLY A 378 1.57 -2.90 2.39
N PHE A 379 2.65 -2.56 3.09
CA PHE A 379 3.64 -3.47 3.61
C PHE A 379 3.06 -4.13 4.86
N TYR A 380 2.34 -5.19 4.58
CA TYR A 380 1.80 -6.10 5.58
C TYR A 380 2.95 -6.91 6.19
N THR A 381 3.18 -6.75 7.50
CA THR A 381 4.06 -7.65 8.24
C THR A 381 3.28 -8.90 8.60
N PHE A 382 3.55 -9.99 7.89
CA PHE A 382 2.97 -11.30 8.15
C PHE A 382 3.77 -12.00 9.25
N ASP A 383 3.29 -11.93 10.48
CA ASP A 383 3.90 -12.58 11.63
C ASP A 383 3.05 -13.79 12.08
N GLU A 384 3.53 -15.00 11.79
CA GLU A 384 2.87 -16.25 12.19
C GLU A 384 2.75 -16.39 13.71
N SER A 385 3.65 -15.76 14.49
CA SER A 385 3.63 -15.85 15.95
C SER A 385 2.52 -15.03 16.59
N GLN A 386 2.07 -13.98 15.89
CA GLN A 386 1.06 -13.05 16.41
C GLN A 386 -0.38 -13.45 16.09
N VAL A 387 -0.59 -14.45 15.23
CA VAL A 387 -1.94 -14.79 14.75
C VAL A 387 -2.90 -15.15 15.90
N ASN A 388 -2.41 -15.88 16.90
CA ASN A 388 -3.20 -16.25 18.08
C ASN A 388 -3.36 -15.12 19.10
N SER A 389 -2.63 -14.01 18.94
CA SER A 389 -2.65 -12.84 19.84
C SER A 389 -3.58 -11.73 19.36
N ILE A 390 -4.14 -11.83 18.15
CA ILE A 390 -5.10 -10.85 17.61
C ILE A 390 -6.43 -10.99 18.37
N THR A 391 -6.75 -10.00 19.20
CA THR A 391 -8.01 -9.97 19.95
C THR A 391 -9.20 -9.70 19.02
N ALA A 392 -10.42 -10.05 19.45
CA ALA A 392 -11.64 -9.78 18.68
C ALA A 392 -11.76 -8.29 18.27
N ALA A 393 -11.37 -7.37 19.15
CA ALA A 393 -11.39 -5.93 18.88
C ALA A 393 -10.34 -5.48 17.85
N ASP A 394 -9.21 -6.19 17.75
CA ASP A 394 -8.11 -5.86 16.84
C ASP A 394 -8.27 -6.47 15.45
N LYS A 395 -9.13 -7.48 15.28
CA LYS A 395 -9.35 -8.13 13.97
C LYS A 395 -9.78 -7.16 12.87
N LYS A 396 -10.47 -6.05 13.20
CA LYS A 396 -10.82 -4.98 12.24
C LYS A 396 -9.59 -4.30 11.62
N ASN A 397 -8.45 -4.37 12.31
CA ASN A 397 -7.19 -3.80 11.85
C ASN A 397 -6.39 -4.76 10.96
N VAL A 398 -6.86 -6.00 10.75
CA VAL A 398 -6.24 -6.90 9.77
C VAL A 398 -6.62 -6.44 8.37
N LYS A 399 -5.62 -6.12 7.56
CA LYS A 399 -5.80 -5.51 6.24
C LYS A 399 -5.21 -6.34 5.09
N ALA A 400 -4.61 -7.49 5.38
CA ALA A 400 -4.23 -8.48 4.39
C ALA A 400 -4.11 -9.89 4.96
N PHE A 401 -4.08 -10.87 4.06
CA PHE A 401 -3.87 -12.28 4.37
C PHE A 401 -2.83 -12.87 3.42
N ARG A 402 -1.89 -13.63 3.96
CA ARG A 402 -1.02 -14.51 3.19
C ARG A 402 -1.59 -15.92 3.24
N LEU A 403 -1.84 -16.46 2.06
CA LEU A 403 -2.47 -17.74 1.85
C LEU A 403 -1.41 -18.68 1.28
N VAL A 404 -1.11 -19.76 2.00
CA VAL A 404 -0.13 -20.75 1.59
C VAL A 404 -0.82 -22.09 1.44
N VAL A 405 -0.83 -22.63 0.23
CA VAL A 405 -1.38 -23.94 -0.10
C VAL A 405 -0.23 -24.83 -0.55
N SER A 406 -0.14 -26.03 0.02
CA SER A 406 0.78 -27.07 -0.42
C SER A 406 0.03 -28.36 -0.71
N LEU A 407 0.21 -28.88 -1.93
CA LEU A 407 -0.37 -30.13 -2.42
C LEU A 407 0.76 -31.12 -2.71
N ARG A 408 0.52 -32.40 -2.43
CA ARG A 408 1.46 -33.49 -2.71
C ARG A 408 0.86 -34.48 -3.69
N LYS A 409 1.60 -34.81 -4.75
CA LYS A 409 1.23 -35.85 -5.72
C LYS A 409 2.43 -36.76 -5.98
N ASN A 410 2.29 -38.06 -5.71
CA ASN A 410 3.38 -39.05 -5.85
C ASN A 410 4.67 -38.62 -5.14
N ASP A 411 4.57 -38.15 -3.89
CA ASP A 411 5.67 -37.60 -3.07
C ASP A 411 6.35 -36.33 -3.60
N GLU A 412 5.82 -35.70 -4.65
CA GLU A 412 6.30 -34.41 -5.15
C GLU A 412 5.37 -33.27 -4.70
N GLU A 413 5.95 -32.18 -4.20
CA GLU A 413 5.22 -31.04 -3.62
C GLU A 413 5.06 -29.90 -4.63
N GLY A 414 3.82 -29.41 -4.77
CA GLY A 414 3.48 -28.14 -5.39
C GLY A 414 3.03 -27.16 -4.31
N ARG A 415 3.73 -26.03 -4.16
CA ARG A 415 3.46 -25.03 -3.13
C ARG A 415 3.27 -23.66 -3.75
N VAL A 416 2.20 -22.97 -3.35
CA VAL A 416 1.84 -21.62 -3.78
C VAL A 416 1.65 -20.73 -2.55
N SER A 417 2.12 -19.48 -2.64
CA SER A 417 1.93 -18.46 -1.63
C SER A 417 1.40 -17.20 -2.29
N VAL A 418 0.25 -16.71 -1.84
CA VAL A 418 -0.41 -15.51 -2.39
C VAL A 418 -0.76 -14.56 -1.26
N ASP A 419 -0.42 -13.28 -1.45
CA ASP A 419 -0.77 -12.20 -0.55
C ASP A 419 -2.01 -11.47 -1.09
N VAL A 420 -3.03 -11.28 -0.25
CA VAL A 420 -4.32 -10.69 -0.62
C VAL A 420 -4.62 -9.51 0.31
N ALA A 421 -4.79 -8.33 -0.27
CA ALA A 421 -5.16 -7.13 0.47
C ALA A 421 -6.68 -7.07 0.71
N VAL A 422 -7.06 -6.67 1.92
CA VAL A 422 -8.46 -6.55 2.37
C VAL A 422 -8.62 -5.23 3.15
N PRO A 423 -8.47 -4.06 2.49
CA PRO A 423 -8.33 -2.76 3.16
C PRO A 423 -9.57 -2.35 3.97
N SER A 424 -10.75 -2.81 3.55
CA SER A 424 -12.03 -2.43 4.14
C SER A 424 -12.56 -3.45 5.16
N ASN A 425 -11.74 -4.41 5.60
CA ASN A 425 -12.09 -5.25 6.75
C ASN A 425 -12.32 -4.35 7.98
N GLY A 426 -13.54 -4.35 8.52
CA GLY A 426 -13.92 -3.59 9.71
C GLY A 426 -13.92 -2.06 9.61
N ALA A 427 -14.05 -1.49 8.39
CA ALA A 427 -14.25 -0.05 8.24
C ALA A 427 -15.66 0.37 8.71
N GLU A 428 -15.72 1.42 9.54
CA GLU A 428 -16.90 2.28 9.73
C GLU A 428 -16.88 3.43 8.74
#